data_AF-A0A7Y9JJB1-F1
#
_entry.id   AF-A0A7Y9JJB1-F1
#
_cell.length_a   1.000
_cell.length_b   1.000
_cell.length_c   1.000
_cell.angle_alpha   90.00
_cell.angle_beta   90.00
_cell.angle_gamma   90.00
#
_symmetry.space_group_name_H-M   'P 1'
#
loop_
_entity.id
_entity.type
_entity.pdbx_description
1 polymer ?
#
loop_
_entity_poly.entity_id
_entity_poly.type
_entity_poly.pdbx_seq_one_letter_code
_entity_poly.pdbx_strand_id
1 'polypeptide(L)'
;MSAWVYIRGWVEFHGQRGEAERIIRRGDPAGWAFPEGGWLDAACYARAVRSSGSDDVLDQVRRIAALPAVDEDGDRVTGLFLVFHEQGHQTEWQVRDGQVMVAQAPARYDYLWR
;
A
#
# COMPACT_ATOMS: atom_id res chain seq x y z
N MET A 1 -15.67 19.05 -8.46
CA MET A 1 -15.84 17.71 -7.85
C MET A 1 -14.50 17.01 -7.97
N SER A 2 -13.94 16.48 -6.87
CA SER A 2 -12.69 15.70 -6.95
C SER A 2 -12.99 14.33 -7.53
N ALA A 3 -12.16 13.90 -8.48
CA ALA A 3 -12.24 12.58 -9.06
C ALA A 3 -11.96 11.50 -8.01
N TRP A 4 -12.36 10.27 -8.30
CA TRP A 4 -12.03 9.12 -7.48
C TRP A 4 -10.71 8.47 -7.90
N VAL A 5 -10.07 7.86 -6.92
CA VAL A 5 -8.88 7.05 -7.08
C VAL A 5 -9.14 5.72 -6.37
N TYR A 6 -8.95 4.62 -7.09
CA TYR A 6 -9.18 3.27 -6.61
C TYR A 6 -7.83 2.65 -6.29
N ILE A 7 -7.58 2.42 -5.01
CA ILE A 7 -6.30 1.92 -4.50
C ILE A 7 -6.54 0.50 -4.02
N ARG A 8 -5.73 -0.44 -4.50
CA ARG A 8 -5.69 -1.82 -4.00
C ARG A 8 -4.26 -2.34 -3.96
N GLY A 9 -3.93 -3.11 -2.95
CA GLY A 9 -2.58 -3.60 -2.79
C GLY A 9 -2.36 -4.26 -1.45
N TRP A 10 -1.11 -4.56 -1.17
CA TRP A 10 -0.71 -5.13 0.10
C TRP A 10 0.71 -4.71 0.46
N VAL A 11 1.02 -4.86 1.74
CA VAL A 11 2.37 -4.86 2.31
C VAL A 11 2.60 -6.17 3.06
N GLU A 12 3.81 -6.70 2.95
CA GLU A 12 4.28 -7.90 3.64
C GLU A 12 5.31 -7.50 4.70
N PHE A 13 5.27 -8.19 5.83
CA PHE A 13 6.06 -7.90 7.01
C PHE A 13 6.97 -9.08 7.36
N HIS A 14 8.09 -8.73 7.97
CA HIS A 14 9.12 -9.62 8.51
C HIS A 14 9.35 -9.24 9.98
N GLY A 15 8.27 -9.22 10.77
CA GLY A 15 8.26 -8.80 12.18
C GLY A 15 7.79 -7.36 12.45
N GLN A 16 7.57 -6.54 11.42
CA GLN A 16 7.14 -5.14 11.59
C GLN A 16 5.63 -4.94 11.83
N ARG A 17 4.81 -6.01 11.75
CA ARG A 17 3.33 -5.93 11.80
C ARG A 17 2.80 -5.08 12.95
N GLY A 18 3.35 -5.27 14.15
CA GLY A 18 2.90 -4.55 15.34
C GLY A 18 3.04 -3.02 15.21
N GLU A 19 4.10 -2.53 14.56
CA GLU A 19 4.24 -1.09 14.30
C GLU A 19 3.44 -0.62 13.10
N ALA A 20 3.38 -1.43 12.04
CA ALA A 20 2.54 -1.12 10.89
C ALA A 20 1.07 -0.92 11.31
N GLU A 21 0.56 -1.79 12.20
CA GLU A 21 -0.79 -1.66 12.74
C GLU A 21 -0.99 -0.37 13.55
N ARG A 22 0.02 0.07 14.32
CA ARG A 22 -0.05 1.35 15.04
C ARG A 22 -0.06 2.53 14.08
N ILE A 23 0.74 2.50 13.01
CA ILE A 23 0.73 3.53 11.96
C ILE A 23 -0.64 3.56 11.27
N ILE A 24 -1.22 2.40 10.94
CA ILE A 24 -2.53 2.26 10.32
C ILE A 24 -3.61 2.86 11.22
N ARG A 25 -3.67 2.45 12.49
CA ARG A 25 -4.68 2.93 13.47
C ARG A 25 -4.57 4.42 13.79
N ARG A 26 -3.37 5.00 13.75
CA ARG A 26 -3.15 6.44 13.98
C ARG A 26 -3.53 7.31 12.77
N GLY A 27 -3.51 6.75 11.58
CA GLY A 27 -3.99 7.39 10.35
C GLY A 27 -5.48 7.09 10.11
N ASP A 28 -5.84 6.87 8.85
CA ASP A 28 -7.16 6.32 8.49
C ASP A 28 -7.05 4.80 8.35
N PRO A 29 -7.67 4.00 9.23
CA PRO A 29 -7.68 2.55 9.11
C PRO A 29 -8.64 2.04 8.02
N ALA A 30 -9.55 2.87 7.52
CA ALA A 30 -10.57 2.41 6.58
C ALA A 30 -9.96 2.04 5.22
N GLY A 31 -10.20 0.78 4.83
CA GLY A 31 -9.64 0.15 3.64
C GLY A 31 -8.54 -0.86 3.95
N TRP A 32 -7.94 -0.79 5.14
CA TRP A 32 -6.95 -1.78 5.61
C TRP A 32 -7.64 -3.01 6.21
N ALA A 33 -7.09 -4.18 5.91
CA ALA A 33 -7.46 -5.44 6.53
C ALA A 33 -6.21 -6.30 6.74
N PHE A 34 -6.19 -7.06 7.83
CA PHE A 34 -5.15 -8.03 8.11
C PHE A 34 -5.75 -9.42 7.87
N PRO A 35 -5.31 -10.18 6.85
CA PRO A 35 -5.77 -11.54 6.65
C PRO A 35 -5.45 -12.40 7.87
N GLU A 36 -6.39 -13.29 8.21
CA GLU A 36 -6.25 -14.28 9.28
C GLU A 36 -5.90 -15.66 8.70
N GLY A 37 -5.00 -16.38 9.38
CA GLY A 37 -4.54 -17.70 8.96
C GLY A 37 -3.44 -17.68 7.88
N GLY A 38 -2.78 -18.83 7.68
CA GLY A 38 -1.62 -18.94 6.80
C GLY A 38 -0.30 -18.49 7.44
N TRP A 39 0.75 -18.41 6.63
CA TRP A 39 2.12 -18.06 7.05
C TRP A 39 2.54 -16.65 6.59
N LEU A 40 1.71 -15.98 5.78
CA LEU A 40 2.01 -14.66 5.24
C LEU A 40 1.60 -13.58 6.24
N ASP A 41 2.56 -12.85 6.79
CA ASP A 41 2.27 -11.68 7.62
C ASP A 41 2.13 -10.44 6.74
N ALA A 42 0.89 -10.01 6.50
CA ALA A 42 0.59 -8.93 5.56
C ALA A 42 -0.54 -8.03 6.07
N ALA A 43 -0.64 -6.85 5.45
CA ALA A 43 -1.82 -6.00 5.49
C ALA A 43 -2.25 -5.67 4.06
N CYS A 44 -3.52 -5.90 3.77
CA CYS A 44 -4.13 -5.58 2.48
C CYS A 44 -4.85 -4.24 2.57
N TYR A 45 -4.83 -3.47 1.48
CA TYR A 45 -5.64 -2.28 1.32
C TYR A 45 -6.54 -2.42 0.09
N ALA A 46 -7.81 -2.06 0.20
CA ALA A 46 -8.70 -1.93 -0.95
C ALA A 46 -9.79 -0.90 -0.67
N ARG A 47 -9.75 0.26 -1.33
CA ARG A 47 -10.77 1.31 -1.19
C ARG A 47 -10.71 2.33 -2.33
N ALA A 48 -11.86 2.93 -2.64
CA ALA A 48 -11.93 4.15 -3.44
C ALA A 48 -11.89 5.38 -2.53
N VAL A 49 -10.99 6.31 -2.83
CA VAL A 49 -10.83 7.60 -2.13
C VAL A 49 -11.00 8.76 -3.10
N ARG A 50 -11.26 9.95 -2.58
CA ARG A 50 -11.16 11.16 -3.41
C ARG A 50 -9.70 11.38 -3.80
N SER A 51 -9.46 11.95 -4.96
CA SER A 51 -8.10 12.24 -5.46
C SER A 51 -7.27 13.03 -4.43
N SER A 52 -7.89 13.95 -3.70
CA SER A 52 -7.25 14.71 -2.62
C SER A 52 -6.83 13.89 -1.40
N GLY A 53 -7.41 12.71 -1.20
CA GLY A 53 -7.05 11.78 -0.12
C GLY A 53 -6.11 10.66 -0.56
N SER A 54 -5.73 10.61 -1.85
CA SER A 54 -4.77 9.59 -2.34
C SER A 54 -3.38 9.79 -1.73
N ASP A 55 -2.98 11.05 -1.52
CA ASP A 55 -1.67 11.38 -0.94
C ASP A 55 -1.59 10.96 0.53
N ASP A 56 -2.69 11.07 1.29
CA ASP A 56 -2.74 10.60 2.68
C ASP A 56 -2.51 9.08 2.78
N VAL A 57 -3.10 8.31 1.86
CA VAL A 57 -2.88 6.85 1.78
C VAL A 57 -1.42 6.56 1.40
N LEU A 58 -0.89 7.26 0.39
CA LEU A 58 0.51 7.10 -0.02
C LEU A 58 1.49 7.42 1.12
N ASP A 59 1.24 8.46 1.90
CA ASP A 59 2.07 8.85 3.04
C ASP A 59 1.95 7.87 4.21
N GLN A 60 0.79 7.23 4.39
CA GLN A 60 0.67 6.12 5.33
C GLN A 60 1.49 4.91 4.87
N VAL A 61 1.43 4.54 3.58
CA VAL A 61 2.24 3.45 3.00
C VAL A 61 3.74 3.77 3.10
N ARG A 62 4.16 5.03 2.86
CA ARG A 62 5.56 5.46 3.03
C ARG A 62 6.06 5.29 4.46
N ARG A 63 5.22 5.63 5.45
CA ARG A 63 5.57 5.42 6.87
C ARG A 63 5.71 3.95 7.22
N ILE A 64 4.87 3.08 6.66
CA ILE A 64 4.95 1.63 6.83
C ILE A 64 6.21 1.08 6.15
N ALA A 65 6.48 1.50 4.90
CA ALA A 65 7.66 1.10 4.15
C ALA A 65 8.96 1.44 4.88
N ALA A 66 9.02 2.60 5.54
CA ALA A 66 10.19 3.10 6.25
C ALA A 66 10.48 2.36 7.58
N LEU A 67 9.61 1.43 8.01
CA LEU A 67 9.88 0.62 9.19
C LEU A 67 11.23 -0.12 9.04
N PRO A 68 12.07 -0.13 10.08
CA PRO A 68 13.36 -0.80 10.02
C PRO A 68 13.18 -2.32 9.92
N ALA A 69 14.23 -2.99 9.44
CA ALA A 69 14.36 -4.44 9.65
C ALA A 69 14.38 -4.74 11.15
N VAL A 70 13.80 -5.87 11.56
CA VAL A 70 13.68 -6.25 12.98
C VAL A 70 14.89 -7.06 13.45
N ASP A 71 15.57 -7.75 12.53
CA ASP A 71 16.69 -8.65 12.78
C ASP A 71 17.90 -8.37 11.87
N GLU A 72 18.93 -9.21 12.02
CA GLU A 72 20.20 -9.11 11.30
C GLU A 72 20.09 -9.51 9.82
N ASP A 73 19.02 -10.21 9.43
CA ASP A 73 18.75 -10.61 8.04
C ASP A 73 18.39 -9.40 7.18
N GLY A 74 17.98 -8.29 7.80
CA GLY A 74 17.78 -7.03 7.12
C GLY A 74 16.48 -6.95 6.31
N ASP A 75 15.56 -7.89 6.52
CA ASP A 75 14.30 -7.97 5.80
C ASP A 75 13.42 -6.75 6.09
N ARG A 76 13.13 -6.00 5.03
CA ARG A 76 12.28 -4.80 5.07
C ARG A 76 10.88 -5.12 4.59
N VAL A 77 9.96 -4.22 4.92
CA VAL A 77 8.60 -4.26 4.37
C VAL A 77 8.67 -4.24 2.84
N THR A 78 7.98 -5.17 2.21
CA THR A 78 7.80 -5.23 0.76
C THR A 78 6.31 -5.15 0.41
N GLY A 79 5.97 -4.92 -0.86
CA GLY A 79 4.57 -4.85 -1.26
C GLY A 79 4.33 -4.15 -2.59
N LEU A 80 3.08 -4.17 -3.01
CA LEU A 80 2.65 -3.57 -4.28
C LEU A 80 1.23 -3.02 -4.13
N PHE A 81 1.04 -1.80 -4.64
CA PHE A 81 -0.28 -1.22 -4.83
C PHE A 81 -0.48 -0.85 -6.28
N LEU A 82 -1.70 -1.05 -6.76
CA LEU A 82 -2.17 -0.56 -8.04
C LEU A 82 -3.21 0.52 -7.78
N VAL A 83 -2.98 1.68 -8.38
CA VAL A 83 -3.74 2.90 -8.12
C VAL A 83 -4.30 3.39 -9.42
N PHE A 84 -5.61 3.24 -9.56
CA PHE A 84 -6.34 3.65 -10.75
C PHE A 84 -6.95 5.03 -10.52
N HIS A 85 -6.68 5.95 -11.45
CA HIS A 85 -7.22 7.29 -11.45
C HIS A 85 -8.35 7.37 -12.48
N GLU A 86 -9.52 7.91 -12.11
CA GLU A 86 -10.67 8.06 -13.02
C GLU A 86 -10.36 8.78 -14.34
N GLN A 87 -9.27 9.56 -14.40
CA GLN A 87 -8.76 10.18 -15.62
C GLN A 87 -8.17 9.18 -16.63
N GLY A 88 -8.25 7.87 -16.36
CA GLY A 88 -7.87 6.82 -17.30
C GLY A 88 -6.39 6.45 -17.29
N HIS A 89 -5.68 6.73 -16.19
CA HIS A 89 -4.30 6.26 -16.00
C HIS A 89 -4.16 5.50 -14.69
N GLN A 90 -3.14 4.65 -14.63
CA GLN A 90 -2.85 3.82 -13.49
C GLN A 90 -1.39 4.01 -13.07
N THR A 91 -1.17 4.11 -11.77
CA THR A 91 0.16 4.08 -11.16
C THR A 91 0.33 2.80 -10.35
N GLU A 92 1.56 2.37 -10.19
CA GLU A 92 1.94 1.34 -9.24
C GLU A 92 2.81 1.95 -8.15
N TRP A 93 2.58 1.53 -6.91
CA TRP A 93 3.41 1.88 -5.78
C TRP A 93 4.16 0.64 -5.35
N GLN A 94 5.46 0.59 -5.64
CA GLN A 94 6.33 -0.51 -5.26
C GLN A 94 6.90 -0.20 -3.88
N VAL A 95 6.57 -1.03 -2.90
CA VAL A 95 7.13 -0.94 -1.55
C VAL A 95 8.34 -1.86 -1.49
N ARG A 96 9.52 -1.28 -1.32
CA ARG A 96 10.79 -2.01 -1.20
C ARG A 96 11.88 -1.09 -0.65
N ASP A 97 12.92 -1.70 -0.08
CA ASP A 97 14.14 -1.00 0.34
C ASP A 97 13.89 0.18 1.29
N GLY A 98 12.84 0.12 2.09
CA GLY A 98 12.48 1.20 3.02
C GLY A 98 11.72 2.37 2.40
N GLN A 99 11.29 2.25 1.14
CA GLN A 99 10.72 3.35 0.35
C GLN A 99 9.50 2.90 -0.47
N VAL A 100 8.82 3.89 -1.04
CA VAL A 100 7.72 3.69 -1.98
C VAL A 100 8.07 4.34 -3.30
N MET A 101 8.34 3.51 -4.31
CA MET A 101 8.59 3.96 -5.68
C MET A 101 7.26 4.05 -6.42
N VAL A 102 6.91 5.26 -6.86
CA VAL A 102 5.70 5.49 -7.67
C VAL A 102 6.10 5.50 -9.13
N ALA A 103 5.47 4.65 -9.93
CA ALA A 103 5.70 4.56 -11.37
C ALA A 103 4.37 4.43 -12.12
N GLN A 104 4.39 4.67 -13.43
CA GLN A 104 3.26 4.32 -14.29
C GLN A 104 3.07 2.80 -14.29
N ALA A 105 1.85 2.34 -14.06
CA ALA A 105 1.57 0.91 -14.10
C ALA A 105 1.71 0.40 -15.55
N PRO A 106 2.38 -0.74 -15.76
CA PRO A 106 2.47 -1.38 -17.07
C PRO A 106 1.08 -1.71 -17.65
N ALA A 107 0.91 -1.54 -18.96
CA ALA A 107 -0.37 -1.78 -19.66
C ALA A 107 -0.94 -3.21 -19.51
N ARG A 108 -0.11 -4.18 -19.10
CA ARG A 108 -0.58 -5.54 -18.77
C ARG A 108 -1.58 -5.56 -17.60
N TYR A 109 -1.67 -4.49 -16.80
CA TYR A 109 -2.59 -4.38 -15.68
C TYR A 109 -3.93 -3.72 -16.04
N ASP A 110 -4.14 -3.31 -17.29
CA ASP A 110 -5.37 -2.62 -17.73
C ASP A 110 -6.65 -3.45 -17.50
N TYR A 111 -6.53 -4.78 -17.45
CA TYR A 111 -7.67 -5.67 -17.16
C TYR A 111 -8.24 -5.48 -15.75
N LEU A 112 -7.48 -4.89 -14.82
CA LEU A 112 -7.94 -4.66 -13.46
C LEU A 112 -8.93 -3.49 -13.37
N TRP A 113 -9.04 -2.69 -14.43
CA TRP A 113 -10.01 -1.60 -14.55
C TRP A 113 -11.20 -1.94 -15.47
N ARG A 114 -11.02 -2.86 -16.42
CA ARG A 114 -12.07 -3.24 -17.38
C ARG A 114 -13.21 -4.03 -16.75
#